data_AF-A0A5A7NMS2-F1
#
_entry.id   AF-A0A5A7NMS2-F1
#
_cell.length_a   1.000
_cell.length_b   1.000
_cell.length_c   1.000
_cell.angle_alpha   90.00
_cell.angle_beta   90.00
_cell.angle_gamma   90.00
#
_symmetry.space_group_name_H-M   'P 1'
#
loop_
_entity.id
_entity.type
_entity.pdbx_description
1 polymer ?
#
loop_
_entity_poly.entity_id
_entity_poly.type
_entity_poly.pdbx_seq_one_letter_code
_entity_poly.pdbx_strand_id
1 'polypeptide(L)'
;MGRKSGRPPAGGGRTAGPRNAFRARVAAAVLAAALLCGCAVPGERPPVPEPAAPGTPASESAVPGTGKPAPETPAAPAASGQDPSGGAPCTPADCVDIVVTGDVLLHPALWEQARRDGGGSYDFGPLLSGLRPFLAEAELAVCNLETPLAPDGGPYSGYPSFAVPPQIAPALKATGYDACTTASNHTVDAGTAGVERTLDALDAAGLAHTGSYRSAAAADRPLLVDAGGARIGIIAATYGLNGLRADTAWRVDLIDTRRLVARARQARAAGADIVLAALHDGVEYASTPGARQVEVSRALAESGAFDFIYGHHTHSVLPLEKHAGVWIAYGLGNSVAAHATDLAVNREGLTVKLRFTRTPGRWKAGDPQWAAHIMSRSPARWCALPAADPCTGRAGDAASLARTAATVNARGADRAGAAAWVPESPAGR
;
A
#
# COMPACT_ATOMS: atom_id res chain seq x y z
N MET A 1 49.01 -31.53 36.85
CA MET A 1 48.09 -32.55 37.44
C MET A 1 48.08 -32.37 38.95
N GLY A 2 46.98 -32.68 39.66
CA GLY A 2 46.85 -32.52 41.13
C GLY A 2 46.62 -31.05 41.56
N ARG A 3 45.58 -30.65 42.33
CA ARG A 3 45.01 -31.10 43.63
C ARG A 3 45.85 -30.68 44.85
N LYS A 4 45.29 -30.12 45.95
CA LYS A 4 43.98 -29.46 46.17
C LYS A 4 43.98 -28.68 47.52
N SER A 5 43.33 -27.51 47.56
CA SER A 5 42.63 -26.86 48.70
C SER A 5 43.08 -27.09 50.18
N GLY A 6 43.62 -26.04 50.81
CA GLY A 6 43.02 -25.33 51.98
C GLY A 6 42.87 -26.00 53.37
N ARG A 7 43.28 -25.27 54.43
CA ARG A 7 43.00 -25.56 55.86
C ARG A 7 42.53 -24.29 56.64
N PRO A 8 41.94 -24.42 57.85
CA PRO A 8 41.28 -23.35 58.65
C PRO A 8 42.24 -22.77 59.73
N PRO A 9 41.86 -22.10 60.87
CA PRO A 9 40.53 -21.75 61.43
C PRO A 9 40.40 -20.27 61.90
N ALA A 10 39.84 -20.00 63.10
CA ALA A 10 39.17 -18.73 63.48
C ALA A 10 39.57 -18.12 64.85
N GLY A 11 39.18 -16.85 65.07
CA GLY A 11 39.20 -16.12 66.36
C GLY A 11 40.26 -15.00 66.46
N GLY A 12 40.07 -13.87 67.16
CA GLY A 12 38.86 -13.32 67.81
C GLY A 12 39.14 -12.11 68.75
N GLY A 13 38.16 -11.21 68.99
CA GLY A 13 38.22 -10.03 69.89
C GLY A 13 37.75 -8.72 69.21
N ARG A 14 36.79 -7.89 69.67
CA ARG A 14 36.41 -7.25 70.98
C ARG A 14 37.17 -5.92 71.26
N THR A 15 36.60 -4.82 71.80
CA THR A 15 35.23 -4.39 72.26
C THR A 15 35.22 -2.86 72.57
N ALA A 16 34.13 -2.09 72.76
CA ALA A 16 32.75 -2.03 72.20
C ALA A 16 31.86 -0.95 72.92
N GLY A 17 31.07 -0.13 72.19
CA GLY A 17 29.91 0.65 72.72
C GLY A 17 30.08 2.18 72.82
N PRO A 18 29.04 2.96 73.24
CA PRO A 18 27.63 2.64 73.59
C PRO A 18 26.61 3.05 72.47
N ARG A 19 25.35 2.57 72.33
CA ARG A 19 24.14 2.49 73.22
C ARG A 19 23.54 3.87 73.59
N ASN A 20 22.24 4.16 73.56
CA ASN A 20 20.97 3.51 73.12
C ASN A 20 20.13 4.60 72.36
N ALA A 21 18.86 4.53 71.97
CA ALA A 21 17.66 3.66 72.12
C ALA A 21 16.82 3.81 70.81
N PHE A 22 15.65 3.22 70.46
CA PHE A 22 14.71 2.16 70.86
C PHE A 22 13.25 2.66 70.66
N ARG A 23 12.65 2.32 69.50
CA ARG A 23 11.21 2.00 69.20
C ARG A 23 10.11 2.69 70.08
N ALA A 24 9.00 3.25 69.57
CA ALA A 24 8.01 2.58 68.72
C ALA A 24 6.73 3.43 68.40
N ARG A 25 6.08 3.12 67.26
CA ARG A 25 4.61 2.90 67.07
C ARG A 25 3.55 4.03 67.01
N VAL A 26 2.61 3.75 66.10
CA VAL A 26 1.17 4.11 66.01
C VAL A 26 0.81 5.49 65.43
N ALA A 27 -0.23 5.46 64.59
CA ALA A 27 -0.86 6.60 63.94
C ALA A 27 -2.31 6.75 64.41
N ALA A 28 -2.78 7.99 64.46
CA ALA A 28 -4.19 8.37 64.47
C ALA A 28 -4.32 9.72 63.76
N ALA A 29 -5.39 9.91 62.98
CA ALA A 29 -5.67 11.15 62.28
C ALA A 29 -6.73 11.98 63.03
N VAL A 30 -6.86 13.28 62.71
CA VAL A 30 -8.14 13.98 62.43
C VAL A 30 -7.88 15.46 62.09
N LEU A 31 -8.81 16.04 61.34
CA LEU A 31 -9.00 17.43 60.89
C LEU A 31 -8.36 18.53 61.77
N ALA A 32 -7.73 19.54 61.13
CA ALA A 32 -8.39 20.85 60.84
C ALA A 32 -7.39 21.94 60.39
N ALA A 33 -7.45 22.38 59.13
CA ALA A 33 -6.93 23.69 58.66
C ALA A 33 -7.29 23.95 57.18
N ALA A 34 -8.55 24.30 56.89
CA ALA A 34 -8.92 24.91 55.62
C ALA A 34 -9.63 26.23 55.92
N LEU A 35 -9.10 27.37 55.44
CA LEU A 35 -9.82 28.62 55.13
C LEU A 35 -8.86 29.76 54.68
N LEU A 36 -9.37 30.61 53.79
CA LEU A 36 -9.00 32.02 53.54
C LEU A 36 -7.61 32.37 52.94
N CYS A 37 -7.54 32.35 51.60
CA CYS A 37 -7.18 33.48 50.70
C CYS A 37 -6.93 32.93 49.28
N GLY A 38 -7.31 33.57 48.17
CA GLY A 38 -8.12 34.77 47.92
C GLY A 38 -8.45 34.83 46.42
N CYS A 39 -9.53 35.53 46.00
CA CYS A 39 -10.11 35.35 44.66
C CYS A 39 -9.21 35.85 43.51
N ALA A 40 -9.14 35.06 42.43
CA ALA A 40 -8.69 35.48 41.11
C ALA A 40 -9.72 35.03 40.05
N VAL A 41 -9.98 35.88 39.06
CA VAL A 41 -11.05 35.68 38.05
C VAL A 41 -10.59 34.70 36.96
N PRO A 42 -11.42 33.73 36.53
CA PRO A 42 -11.11 32.91 35.35
C PRO A 42 -11.20 33.78 34.09
N GLY A 43 -10.05 34.16 33.53
CA GLY A 43 -9.98 34.89 32.26
C GLY A 43 -10.50 34.03 31.10
N GLU A 44 -11.39 34.59 30.30
CA GLU A 44 -11.94 33.93 29.11
C GLU A 44 -10.84 33.63 28.09
N ARG A 45 -10.88 32.42 27.51
CA ARG A 45 -10.12 32.15 26.28
C ARG A 45 -10.84 32.88 25.14
N PRO A 46 -10.14 33.67 24.30
CA PRO A 46 -10.76 34.22 23.10
C PRO A 46 -11.22 33.06 22.19
N PRO A 47 -12.39 33.19 21.53
CA PRO A 47 -12.90 32.15 20.65
C PRO A 47 -11.97 31.96 19.45
N VAL A 48 -11.75 30.70 19.07
CA VAL A 48 -11.14 30.37 17.77
C VAL A 48 -12.15 30.73 16.68
N PRO A 49 -11.76 31.46 15.61
CA PRO A 49 -12.69 31.81 14.54
C PRO A 49 -13.12 30.55 13.78
N GLU A 50 -14.42 30.29 13.78
CA GLU A 50 -15.05 29.22 13.00
C GLU A 50 -15.00 29.57 11.49
N PRO A 51 -14.68 28.62 10.59
CA PRO A 51 -14.65 28.89 9.16
C PRO A 51 -16.06 29.19 8.64
N ALA A 52 -16.25 30.37 8.06
CA ALA A 52 -17.54 30.83 7.59
C ALA A 52 -18.14 29.90 6.52
N ALA A 53 -19.40 29.50 6.73
CA ALA A 53 -20.14 28.72 5.74
C ALA A 53 -20.35 29.53 4.44
N PRO A 54 -20.17 28.92 3.24
CA PRO A 54 -20.51 29.56 1.98
C PRO A 54 -22.00 29.91 1.92
N GLY A 55 -22.33 31.20 1.84
CA GLY A 55 -23.71 31.67 1.81
C GLY A 55 -24.42 31.37 0.49
N THR A 56 -25.63 30.82 0.56
CA THR A 56 -26.49 30.55 -0.59
C THR A 56 -27.06 31.85 -1.20
N PRO A 57 -26.85 32.16 -2.48
CA PRO A 57 -27.67 33.11 -3.21
C PRO A 57 -29.01 32.46 -3.58
N ALA A 58 -30.13 33.11 -3.28
CA ALA A 58 -31.44 32.67 -3.72
C ALA A 58 -31.68 32.99 -5.22
N SER A 59 -32.57 32.23 -5.84
CA SER A 59 -32.92 32.38 -7.26
C SER A 59 -33.70 33.67 -7.57
N GLU A 60 -33.46 34.24 -8.74
CA GLU A 60 -34.49 35.00 -9.48
C GLU A 60 -34.62 34.45 -10.90
N SER A 61 -35.86 34.46 -11.42
CA SER A 61 -36.23 33.72 -12.64
C SER A 61 -36.49 34.64 -13.82
N ALA A 62 -35.96 34.29 -14.99
CA ALA A 62 -36.42 34.84 -16.27
C ALA A 62 -36.43 33.74 -17.35
N VAL A 63 -37.59 33.52 -17.96
CA VAL A 63 -37.80 32.62 -19.12
C VAL A 63 -38.54 33.43 -20.18
N PRO A 64 -37.99 33.53 -21.40
CA PRO A 64 -38.74 33.02 -22.56
C PRO A 64 -37.85 32.40 -23.65
N GLY A 65 -38.45 31.59 -24.53
CA GLY A 65 -37.84 31.25 -25.83
C GLY A 65 -37.91 29.77 -26.21
N THR A 66 -38.95 29.37 -26.95
CA THR A 66 -39.06 28.04 -27.56
C THR A 66 -37.98 27.79 -28.61
N GLY A 67 -37.15 26.76 -28.42
CA GLY A 67 -36.11 26.33 -29.36
C GLY A 67 -36.34 24.90 -29.87
N LYS A 68 -36.44 24.76 -31.20
CA LYS A 68 -36.61 23.50 -31.95
C LYS A 68 -35.56 22.42 -31.57
N PRO A 69 -35.92 21.12 -31.50
CA PRO A 69 -34.95 20.05 -31.21
C PRO A 69 -33.85 19.98 -32.27
N ALA A 70 -32.61 19.78 -31.81
CA ALA A 70 -31.46 19.48 -32.66
C ALA A 70 -31.44 17.99 -33.07
N PRO A 71 -30.80 17.61 -34.18
CA PRO A 71 -30.76 16.23 -34.64
C PRO A 71 -29.96 15.32 -33.71
N GLU A 72 -30.37 14.05 -33.61
CA GLU A 72 -29.57 13.00 -32.99
C GLU A 72 -28.30 12.76 -33.82
N THR A 73 -27.13 12.97 -33.21
CA THR A 73 -25.84 12.55 -33.81
C THR A 73 -25.77 11.02 -33.77
N PRO A 74 -25.60 10.32 -34.90
CA PRO A 74 -25.49 8.87 -34.91
C PRO A 74 -24.33 8.39 -34.04
N ALA A 75 -24.55 7.33 -33.26
CA ALA A 75 -23.49 6.69 -32.48
C ALA A 75 -22.38 6.21 -33.42
N ALA A 76 -21.13 6.56 -33.11
CA ALA A 76 -19.98 6.04 -33.83
C ALA A 76 -19.93 4.51 -33.70
N PRO A 77 -19.68 3.76 -34.79
CA PRO A 77 -19.65 2.30 -34.74
C PRO A 77 -18.51 1.82 -33.84
N ALA A 78 -18.78 0.78 -33.05
CA ALA A 78 -17.77 0.17 -32.20
C ALA A 78 -16.61 -0.37 -33.06
N ALA A 79 -15.40 0.14 -32.82
CA ALA A 79 -14.21 -0.38 -33.50
C ALA A 79 -13.93 -1.81 -33.03
N SER A 80 -13.99 -2.76 -33.97
CA SER A 80 -13.58 -4.15 -33.75
C SER A 80 -12.10 -4.22 -33.37
N GLY A 81 -11.76 -5.11 -32.44
CA GLY A 81 -10.45 -5.14 -31.78
C GLY A 81 -9.24 -5.10 -32.71
N GLN A 82 -8.42 -4.07 -32.52
CA GLN A 82 -7.00 -4.04 -32.87
C GLN A 82 -6.24 -3.61 -31.61
N ASP A 83 -5.13 -4.28 -31.31
CA ASP A 83 -4.27 -3.91 -30.19
C ASP A 83 -3.74 -2.48 -30.40
N PRO A 84 -3.98 -1.52 -29.48
CA PRO A 84 -3.47 -0.17 -29.62
C PRO A 84 -1.94 -0.10 -29.44
N SER A 85 -1.31 -1.14 -28.92
CA SER A 85 0.14 -1.31 -28.97
C SER A 85 0.55 -1.90 -30.32
N GLY A 86 1.26 -1.10 -31.14
CA GLY A 86 1.77 -1.51 -32.45
C GLY A 86 2.95 -2.50 -32.41
N GLY A 87 2.92 -3.45 -31.48
CA GLY A 87 3.90 -4.52 -31.36
C GLY A 87 3.62 -5.67 -32.33
N ALA A 88 4.66 -6.41 -32.70
CA ALA A 88 4.48 -7.73 -33.30
C ALA A 88 3.89 -8.70 -32.23
N PRO A 89 3.09 -9.71 -32.63
CA PRO A 89 2.54 -10.67 -31.67
C PRO A 89 3.66 -11.38 -30.91
N CYS A 90 3.69 -11.18 -29.60
CA CYS A 90 4.67 -11.75 -28.68
C CYS A 90 4.60 -13.28 -28.63
N THR A 91 5.76 -13.93 -28.53
CA THR A 91 5.82 -15.31 -28.02
C THR A 91 6.05 -15.27 -26.49
N PRO A 92 5.62 -16.30 -25.72
CA PRO A 92 5.91 -16.39 -24.28
C PRO A 92 7.40 -16.55 -23.91
N ALA A 93 8.32 -16.55 -24.87
CA ALA A 93 9.78 -16.55 -24.66
C ALA A 93 10.43 -15.18 -24.99
N ASP A 94 9.66 -14.25 -25.56
CA ASP A 94 10.11 -12.94 -26.04
C ASP A 94 9.39 -11.77 -25.35
N CYS A 95 8.32 -12.02 -24.59
CA CYS A 95 7.63 -11.00 -23.80
C CYS A 95 7.20 -11.52 -22.42
N VAL A 96 7.07 -10.60 -21.46
CA VAL A 96 6.52 -10.85 -20.12
C VAL A 96 5.59 -9.70 -19.73
N ASP A 97 4.36 -10.02 -19.34
CA ASP A 97 3.36 -9.10 -18.83
C ASP A 97 3.40 -9.08 -17.29
N ILE A 98 3.75 -7.92 -16.74
CA ILE A 98 3.84 -7.69 -15.29
C ILE A 98 2.68 -6.79 -14.87
N VAL A 99 1.89 -7.24 -13.89
CA VAL A 99 0.74 -6.50 -13.35
C VAL A 99 1.03 -6.04 -11.92
N VAL A 100 0.79 -4.76 -11.65
CA VAL A 100 0.89 -4.16 -10.31
C VAL A 100 -0.45 -3.53 -9.91
N THR A 101 -0.74 -3.53 -8.62
CA THR A 101 -1.98 -2.98 -8.04
C THR A 101 -1.71 -2.02 -6.89
N GLY A 102 -2.74 -1.24 -6.54
CA GLY A 102 -2.75 -0.38 -5.36
C GLY A 102 -2.71 -1.12 -4.02
N ASP A 103 -2.85 -0.36 -2.94
CA ASP A 103 -2.69 -0.86 -1.57
C ASP A 103 -3.73 -1.92 -1.17
N VAL A 104 -3.28 -3.00 -0.53
CA VAL A 104 -4.12 -3.96 0.21
C VAL A 104 -4.10 -3.56 1.68
N LEU A 105 -4.92 -2.55 1.99
CA LEU A 105 -5.06 -1.91 3.31
C LEU A 105 -6.35 -2.41 3.99
N LEU A 106 -6.25 -3.58 4.63
CA LEU A 106 -7.43 -4.31 5.07
C LEU A 106 -8.10 -3.65 6.28
N HIS A 107 -9.24 -3.01 6.03
CA HIS A 107 -10.06 -2.32 7.03
C HIS A 107 -11.16 -3.24 7.63
N PRO A 108 -11.70 -2.94 8.84
CA PRO A 108 -12.67 -3.79 9.52
C PRO A 108 -13.89 -4.21 8.68
N ALA A 109 -14.49 -3.27 7.95
CA ALA A 109 -15.65 -3.55 7.08
C ALA A 109 -15.37 -4.62 6.00
N LEU A 110 -14.11 -4.79 5.59
CA LEU A 110 -13.70 -5.76 4.57
C LEU A 110 -13.61 -7.18 5.14
N TRP A 111 -13.02 -7.36 6.32
CA TRP A 111 -13.03 -8.69 6.95
C TRP A 111 -14.38 -9.03 7.56
N GLU A 112 -15.18 -8.05 7.98
CA GLU A 112 -16.59 -8.29 8.30
C GLU A 112 -17.39 -8.76 7.08
N GLN A 113 -17.11 -8.23 5.89
CA GLN A 113 -17.70 -8.72 4.65
C GLN A 113 -17.24 -10.15 4.36
N ALA A 114 -15.93 -10.42 4.44
CA ALA A 114 -15.39 -11.77 4.27
C ALA A 114 -15.97 -12.78 5.29
N ARG A 115 -16.27 -12.34 6.51
CA ARG A 115 -16.91 -13.16 7.55
C ARG A 115 -18.39 -13.44 7.27
N ARG A 116 -19.08 -12.54 6.55
CA ARG A 116 -20.44 -12.77 6.04
C ARG A 116 -20.42 -13.74 4.86
N ASP A 117 -19.51 -13.51 3.91
CA ASP A 117 -19.36 -14.33 2.70
C ASP A 117 -18.96 -15.78 3.04
N GLY A 118 -17.98 -15.97 3.92
CA GLY A 118 -17.53 -17.29 4.41
C GLY A 118 -18.40 -17.91 5.52
N GLY A 119 -19.65 -17.47 5.68
CA GLY A 119 -20.63 -18.09 6.59
C GLY A 119 -20.25 -18.10 8.08
N GLY A 120 -19.38 -17.19 8.52
CA GLY A 120 -18.79 -17.15 9.85
C GLY A 120 -17.27 -17.34 9.86
N SER A 121 -16.72 -17.99 8.84
CA SER A 121 -15.29 -18.00 8.51
C SER A 121 -14.93 -16.84 7.57
N TYR A 122 -13.64 -16.48 7.44
CA TYR A 122 -13.19 -15.37 6.60
C TYR A 122 -12.90 -15.81 5.16
N ASP A 123 -13.82 -15.57 4.23
CA ASP A 123 -13.60 -15.75 2.78
C ASP A 123 -13.48 -14.41 2.06
N PHE A 124 -12.26 -14.07 1.63
CA PHE A 124 -11.99 -12.86 0.84
C PHE A 124 -12.13 -13.09 -0.68
N GLY A 125 -12.38 -14.32 -1.15
CA GLY A 125 -12.52 -14.68 -2.55
C GLY A 125 -13.60 -13.88 -3.31
N PRO A 126 -14.83 -13.76 -2.78
CA PRO A 126 -15.89 -12.95 -3.39
C PRO A 126 -15.54 -11.46 -3.45
N LEU A 127 -14.85 -10.93 -2.43
CA LEU A 127 -14.38 -9.54 -2.39
C LEU A 127 -13.37 -9.26 -3.50
N LEU A 128 -12.39 -10.15 -3.68
CA LEU A 128 -11.30 -10.03 -4.66
C LEU A 128 -11.70 -10.47 -6.09
N SER A 129 -12.87 -11.10 -6.26
CA SER A 129 -13.26 -11.82 -7.48
C SER A 129 -13.13 -11.03 -8.78
N GLY A 130 -13.50 -9.74 -8.80
CA GLY A 130 -13.45 -8.89 -9.98
C GLY A 130 -12.04 -8.59 -10.50
N LEU A 131 -11.00 -8.76 -9.69
CA LEU A 131 -9.61 -8.52 -10.06
C LEU A 131 -9.02 -9.69 -10.90
N ARG A 132 -9.60 -10.89 -10.79
CA ARG A 132 -9.07 -12.13 -11.42
C ARG A 132 -8.80 -12.02 -12.93
N PRO A 133 -9.65 -11.41 -13.78
CA PRO A 133 -9.38 -11.28 -15.21
C PRO A 133 -8.08 -10.52 -15.51
N PHE A 134 -7.76 -9.53 -14.69
CA PHE A 134 -6.55 -8.70 -14.85
C PHE A 134 -5.28 -9.46 -14.47
N LEU A 135 -5.31 -10.25 -13.38
CA LEU A 135 -4.15 -11.05 -12.98
C LEU A 135 -3.95 -12.28 -13.89
N ALA A 136 -5.01 -12.78 -14.53
CA ALA A 136 -4.94 -13.89 -15.48
C ALA A 136 -4.22 -13.55 -16.80
N GLU A 137 -3.94 -12.27 -17.07
CA GLU A 137 -3.09 -11.79 -18.18
C GLU A 137 -1.62 -11.59 -17.78
N ALA A 138 -1.23 -11.85 -16.53
CA ALA A 138 0.13 -11.65 -16.05
C ALA A 138 0.91 -12.98 -16.00
N GLU A 139 2.20 -12.94 -16.35
CA GLU A 139 3.15 -13.94 -15.87
C GLU A 139 3.74 -13.57 -14.49
N LEU A 140 3.57 -12.32 -14.05
CA LEU A 140 3.92 -11.86 -12.70
C LEU A 140 2.92 -10.81 -12.20
N ALA A 141 2.11 -11.17 -11.21
CA ALA A 141 1.24 -10.22 -10.51
C ALA A 141 1.81 -9.85 -9.11
N VAL A 142 1.94 -8.55 -8.84
CA VAL A 142 2.53 -8.02 -7.59
C VAL A 142 1.53 -7.15 -6.81
N CYS A 143 1.27 -7.52 -5.55
CA CYS A 143 0.45 -6.75 -4.60
C CYS A 143 1.31 -5.86 -3.69
N ASN A 144 0.70 -4.88 -3.00
CA ASN A 144 1.28 -4.29 -1.78
C ASN A 144 0.45 -4.68 -0.56
N LEU A 145 0.97 -5.57 0.30
CA LEU A 145 0.34 -5.93 1.56
C LEU A 145 0.80 -4.95 2.64
N GLU A 146 0.03 -3.88 2.81
CA GLU A 146 0.37 -2.76 3.68
C GLU A 146 0.25 -3.09 5.17
N THR A 147 -0.74 -3.89 5.54
CA THR A 147 -1.08 -4.22 6.94
C THR A 147 -0.43 -5.52 7.41
N PRO A 148 0.19 -5.56 8.60
CA PRO A 148 0.74 -6.79 9.16
C PRO A 148 -0.38 -7.71 9.67
N LEU A 149 -0.10 -9.01 9.67
CA LEU A 149 -1.09 -10.05 9.98
C LEU A 149 -1.12 -10.39 11.48
N ALA A 150 -2.32 -10.56 12.01
CA ALA A 150 -2.57 -11.11 13.34
C ALA A 150 -2.38 -12.64 13.36
N PRO A 151 -2.33 -13.27 14.55
CA PRO A 151 -2.57 -14.71 14.67
C PRO A 151 -3.96 -15.07 14.13
N ASP A 152 -4.18 -16.35 13.79
CA ASP A 152 -5.53 -16.82 13.49
C ASP A 152 -6.42 -16.74 14.76
N GLY A 153 -7.69 -16.37 14.57
CA GLY A 153 -8.60 -15.96 15.64
C GLY A 153 -8.32 -14.55 16.20
N GLY A 154 -7.21 -13.90 15.84
CA GLY A 154 -6.88 -12.53 16.22
C GLY A 154 -6.11 -12.37 17.53
N PRO A 155 -6.32 -11.27 18.30
CA PRO A 155 -7.27 -10.19 18.04
C PRO A 155 -6.94 -9.42 16.75
N TYR A 156 -7.96 -8.82 16.14
CA TYR A 156 -7.83 -8.01 14.93
C TYR A 156 -8.00 -6.53 15.24
N SER A 157 -7.20 -5.67 14.61
CA SER A 157 -7.28 -4.21 14.73
C SER A 157 -7.11 -3.51 13.38
N GLY A 158 -7.78 -2.37 13.23
CA GLY A 158 -7.66 -1.48 12.07
C GLY A 158 -6.95 -0.17 12.44
N TYR A 159 -7.16 0.87 11.64
CA TYR A 159 -6.63 2.21 11.89
C TYR A 159 -6.86 2.67 13.35
N PRO A 160 -5.87 3.25 14.05
CA PRO A 160 -4.57 3.69 13.53
C PRO A 160 -3.44 2.65 13.59
N SER A 161 -3.69 1.43 14.08
CA SER A 161 -2.65 0.41 14.27
C SER A 161 -3.17 -0.98 13.91
N PHE A 162 -2.76 -1.47 12.75
CA PHE A 162 -3.36 -2.62 12.10
C PHE A 162 -2.74 -3.95 12.56
N ALA A 163 -3.61 -4.96 12.70
CA ALA A 163 -3.25 -6.36 12.83
C ALA A 163 -4.43 -7.17 12.26
N VAL A 164 -4.30 -7.69 11.03
CA VAL A 164 -5.48 -8.10 10.23
C VAL A 164 -5.57 -9.63 10.02
N PRO A 165 -6.74 -10.18 9.66
CA PRO A 165 -6.92 -11.63 9.53
C PRO A 165 -5.97 -12.28 8.51
N PRO A 166 -5.23 -13.36 8.88
CA PRO A 166 -4.23 -13.96 8.02
C PRO A 166 -4.80 -14.62 6.75
N GLN A 167 -6.10 -14.91 6.71
CA GLN A 167 -6.79 -15.50 5.56
C GLN A 167 -6.74 -14.63 4.28
N ILE A 168 -6.34 -13.36 4.37
CA ILE A 168 -6.10 -12.52 3.19
C ILE A 168 -4.94 -13.05 2.32
N ALA A 169 -3.87 -13.60 2.92
CA ALA A 169 -2.70 -14.09 2.18
C ALA A 169 -3.03 -15.24 1.19
N PRO A 170 -3.65 -16.36 1.59
CA PRO A 170 -4.06 -17.40 0.64
C PRO A 170 -5.13 -16.91 -0.35
N ALA A 171 -5.98 -15.96 0.03
CA ALA A 171 -6.97 -15.38 -0.88
C ALA A 171 -6.35 -14.49 -1.97
N LEU A 172 -5.27 -13.77 -1.66
CA LEU A 172 -4.46 -13.05 -2.65
C LEU A 172 -3.83 -14.05 -3.64
N LYS A 173 -3.22 -15.14 -3.17
CA LYS A 173 -2.70 -16.18 -4.08
C LYS A 173 -3.79 -16.79 -4.95
N ALA A 174 -4.92 -17.17 -4.36
CA ALA A 174 -6.07 -17.73 -5.08
C ALA A 174 -6.82 -16.74 -5.99
N THR A 175 -6.44 -15.46 -5.98
CA THR A 175 -6.91 -14.44 -6.92
C THR A 175 -5.97 -14.29 -8.13
N GLY A 176 -4.71 -14.72 -8.00
CA GLY A 176 -3.72 -14.70 -9.08
C GLY A 176 -2.46 -13.90 -8.78
N TYR A 177 -2.21 -13.43 -7.54
CA TYR A 177 -0.94 -12.76 -7.19
C TYR A 177 0.22 -13.77 -7.05
N ASP A 178 1.43 -13.35 -7.36
CA ASP A 178 2.66 -14.15 -7.21
C ASP A 178 3.63 -13.57 -6.20
N ALA A 179 3.65 -12.26 -6.06
CA ALA A 179 4.45 -11.56 -5.07
C ALA A 179 3.65 -10.48 -4.33
N CYS A 180 4.10 -10.11 -3.14
CA CYS A 180 3.61 -8.95 -2.41
C CYS A 180 4.78 -8.14 -1.80
N THR A 181 4.76 -6.83 -1.99
CA THR A 181 5.63 -5.91 -1.24
C THR A 181 5.06 -5.68 0.15
N THR A 182 5.95 -5.46 1.14
CA THR A 182 5.59 -5.36 2.56
C THR A 182 6.22 -4.16 3.29
N ALA A 183 6.94 -3.29 2.56
CA ALA A 183 7.46 -2.03 3.09
C ALA A 183 6.38 -0.95 3.02
N SER A 184 5.79 -0.60 4.15
CA SER A 184 4.75 0.40 4.32
C SER A 184 4.98 1.20 5.61
N ASN A 185 4.23 2.28 5.81
CA ASN A 185 4.19 2.97 7.10
C ASN A 185 3.60 2.10 8.23
N HIS A 186 2.80 1.08 7.88
CA HIS A 186 2.12 0.17 8.80
C HIS A 186 2.85 -1.17 9.08
N THR A 187 3.96 -1.49 8.38
CA THR A 187 4.70 -2.77 8.48
C THR A 187 4.96 -3.25 9.91
N VAL A 188 5.23 -2.32 10.83
CA VAL A 188 5.65 -2.61 12.21
C VAL A 188 4.58 -2.35 13.27
N ASP A 189 3.32 -2.10 12.89
CA ASP A 189 2.21 -1.84 13.81
C ASP A 189 2.05 -2.96 14.86
N ALA A 190 2.04 -4.22 14.39
CA ALA A 190 2.01 -5.41 15.23
C ALA A 190 3.42 -5.87 15.71
N GLY A 191 4.41 -4.98 15.65
CA GLY A 191 5.81 -5.18 16.04
C GLY A 191 6.57 -6.21 15.20
N THR A 192 7.77 -6.58 15.66
CA THR A 192 8.63 -7.59 15.01
C THR A 192 7.92 -8.93 14.77
N ALA A 193 7.15 -9.41 15.76
CA ALA A 193 6.34 -10.62 15.60
C ALA A 193 5.21 -10.46 14.58
N GLY A 194 4.73 -9.23 14.33
CA GLY A 194 3.82 -8.90 13.25
C GLY A 194 4.47 -9.03 11.88
N VAL A 195 5.67 -8.48 11.70
CA VAL A 195 6.48 -8.66 10.49
C VAL A 195 6.69 -10.15 10.23
N GLU A 196 7.21 -10.88 11.22
CA GLU A 196 7.58 -12.29 11.06
C GLU A 196 6.36 -13.18 10.73
N ARG A 197 5.21 -13.03 11.43
CA ARG A 197 3.95 -13.70 11.04
C ARG A 197 3.46 -13.34 9.64
N THR A 198 3.63 -12.09 9.22
CA THR A 198 3.18 -11.63 7.89
C THR A 198 3.96 -12.36 6.81
N LEU A 199 5.29 -12.43 6.96
CA LEU A 199 6.15 -13.16 6.03
C LEU A 199 5.90 -14.66 6.11
N ASP A 200 5.64 -15.23 7.29
CA ASP A 200 5.33 -16.66 7.47
C ASP A 200 4.05 -17.06 6.72
N ALA A 201 3.02 -16.21 6.75
CA ALA A 201 1.77 -16.44 6.02
C ALA A 201 1.91 -16.23 4.50
N LEU A 202 2.76 -15.29 4.05
CA LEU A 202 3.07 -15.10 2.62
C LEU A 202 3.84 -16.31 2.07
N ASP A 203 4.88 -16.77 2.77
CA ASP A 203 5.64 -17.98 2.41
C ASP A 203 4.73 -19.22 2.41
N ALA A 204 3.85 -19.39 3.41
CA ALA A 204 2.89 -20.49 3.46
C ALA A 204 1.79 -20.42 2.38
N ALA A 205 1.46 -19.21 1.89
CA ALA A 205 0.55 -19.01 0.77
C ALA A 205 1.22 -19.16 -0.61
N GLY A 206 2.55 -19.31 -0.69
CA GLY A 206 3.28 -19.32 -1.96
C GLY A 206 3.31 -17.95 -2.65
N LEU A 207 3.38 -16.87 -1.86
CA LEU A 207 3.59 -15.50 -2.32
C LEU A 207 5.03 -15.05 -1.99
N ALA A 208 5.80 -14.72 -3.02
CA ALA A 208 7.13 -14.16 -2.85
C ALA A 208 7.05 -12.76 -2.21
N HIS A 209 8.01 -12.37 -1.38
CA HIS A 209 7.92 -11.09 -0.65
C HIS A 209 9.25 -10.34 -0.51
N THR A 210 9.14 -9.03 -0.30
CA THR A 210 10.26 -8.10 -0.19
C THR A 210 9.85 -6.82 0.55
N GLY A 211 10.82 -6.01 0.96
CA GLY A 211 10.64 -4.76 1.68
C GLY A 211 10.67 -4.88 3.20
N SER A 212 10.35 -6.04 3.77
CA SER A 212 10.56 -6.35 5.19
C SER A 212 11.13 -7.76 5.36
N TYR A 213 11.83 -8.01 6.48
CA TYR A 213 12.78 -9.13 6.56
C TYR A 213 12.83 -9.80 7.93
N ARG A 214 13.22 -11.08 7.97
CA ARG A 214 13.47 -11.85 9.21
C ARG A 214 14.92 -11.78 9.72
N SER A 215 15.87 -11.39 8.89
CA SER A 215 17.29 -11.25 9.27
C SER A 215 18.04 -10.29 8.33
N ALA A 216 19.19 -9.76 8.78
CA ALA A 216 20.10 -8.99 7.93
C ALA A 216 20.49 -9.76 6.66
N ALA A 217 20.82 -11.05 6.78
CA ALA A 217 21.21 -11.90 5.64
C ALA A 217 20.07 -12.15 4.63
N ALA A 218 18.81 -11.87 4.97
CA ALA A 218 17.69 -11.79 4.04
C ALA A 218 17.52 -10.37 3.48
N ALA A 219 17.64 -9.35 4.33
CA ALA A 219 17.60 -7.95 3.93
C ALA A 219 18.71 -7.56 2.93
N ASP A 220 19.88 -8.20 3.00
CA ASP A 220 21.01 -8.03 2.09
C ASP A 220 20.83 -8.74 0.74
N ARG A 221 19.66 -9.33 0.46
CA ARG A 221 19.34 -9.99 -0.82
C ARG A 221 18.18 -9.27 -1.53
N PRO A 222 18.30 -8.92 -2.82
CA PRO A 222 17.14 -8.52 -3.61
C PRO A 222 16.24 -9.73 -3.86
N LEU A 223 14.91 -9.53 -3.84
CA LEU A 223 13.97 -10.53 -4.34
C LEU A 223 14.13 -10.63 -5.86
N LEU A 224 14.26 -11.85 -6.37
CA LEU A 224 14.28 -12.18 -7.79
C LEU A 224 13.19 -13.23 -8.05
N VAL A 225 12.36 -13.02 -9.06
CA VAL A 225 11.28 -13.93 -9.48
C VAL A 225 11.43 -14.23 -10.98
N ASP A 226 11.33 -15.49 -11.38
CA ASP A 226 11.41 -15.90 -12.78
C ASP A 226 10.01 -15.98 -13.40
N ALA A 227 9.73 -15.17 -14.45
CA ALA A 227 8.44 -15.09 -15.13
C ALA A 227 8.61 -14.70 -16.61
N GLY A 228 7.79 -15.25 -17.52
CA GLY A 228 7.83 -14.95 -18.97
C GLY A 228 9.21 -15.10 -19.63
N GLY A 229 10.07 -15.99 -19.13
CA GLY A 229 11.45 -16.15 -19.60
C GLY A 229 12.44 -15.07 -19.16
N ALA A 230 12.04 -14.16 -18.27
CA ALA A 230 12.86 -13.12 -17.65
C ALA A 230 13.03 -13.34 -16.14
N ARG A 231 14.17 -12.92 -15.57
CA ARG A 231 14.37 -12.80 -14.13
C ARG A 231 14.09 -11.37 -13.65
N ILE A 232 13.02 -11.16 -12.89
CA ILE A 232 12.56 -9.84 -12.43
C ILE A 232 12.99 -9.60 -10.98
N GLY A 233 13.73 -8.51 -10.76
CA GLY A 233 14.09 -8.02 -9.43
C GLY A 233 13.07 -7.04 -8.88
N ILE A 234 12.60 -7.24 -7.63
CA ILE A 234 11.62 -6.35 -6.97
C ILE A 234 12.26 -5.71 -5.74
N ILE A 235 12.26 -4.38 -5.71
CA ILE A 235 12.82 -3.57 -4.61
C ILE A 235 11.71 -2.67 -4.06
N ALA A 236 11.29 -2.92 -2.83
CA ALA A 236 10.28 -2.13 -2.14
C ALA A 236 10.92 -1.28 -1.02
N ALA A 237 10.42 -0.07 -0.80
CA ALA A 237 10.79 0.75 0.35
C ALA A 237 9.68 1.74 0.75
N THR A 238 9.67 2.14 2.02
CA THR A 238 8.70 3.11 2.58
C THR A 238 9.35 4.43 3.03
N TYR A 239 8.59 5.51 3.05
CA TYR A 239 9.02 6.83 3.54
C TYR A 239 9.27 6.86 5.06
N GLY A 240 8.60 6.00 5.82
CA GLY A 240 8.57 6.02 7.28
C GLY A 240 7.77 4.85 7.87
N LEU A 241 7.51 4.91 9.18
CA LEU A 241 6.85 3.86 9.97
C LEU A 241 5.83 4.45 10.97
N ASN A 242 5.04 5.45 10.58
CA ASN A 242 4.05 6.13 11.45
C ASN A 242 4.58 6.63 12.82
N GLY A 243 5.87 7.00 12.89
CA GLY A 243 6.55 7.41 14.12
C GLY A 243 7.02 6.26 15.02
N LEU A 244 6.65 5.01 14.70
CA LEU A 244 7.23 3.80 15.28
C LEU A 244 8.68 3.61 14.81
N ARG A 245 9.37 2.67 15.43
CA ARG A 245 10.75 2.28 15.08
C ARG A 245 10.82 0.77 14.99
N ALA A 246 11.39 0.27 13.89
CA ALA A 246 11.77 -1.13 13.81
C ALA A 246 12.87 -1.46 14.84
N ASP A 247 12.95 -2.74 15.21
CA ASP A 247 13.96 -3.28 16.13
C ASP A 247 15.41 -3.12 15.61
N THR A 248 15.57 -3.12 14.30
CA THR A 248 16.86 -3.14 13.59
C THR A 248 16.78 -2.38 12.27
N ALA A 249 17.89 -1.80 11.83
CA ALA A 249 17.97 -0.97 10.61
C ALA A 249 17.87 -1.75 9.29
N TRP A 250 17.73 -3.08 9.36
CA TRP A 250 17.51 -3.98 8.23
C TRP A 250 16.10 -4.57 8.19
N ARG A 251 15.27 -4.38 9.22
CA ARG A 251 13.95 -5.02 9.36
C ARG A 251 12.96 -4.62 8.27
N VAL A 252 13.02 -3.36 7.83
CA VAL A 252 12.22 -2.77 6.76
C VAL A 252 13.13 -1.88 5.90
N ASP A 253 13.00 -1.91 4.58
CA ASP A 253 13.69 -0.97 3.69
C ASP A 253 13.01 0.41 3.75
N LEU A 254 13.78 1.43 4.12
CA LEU A 254 13.38 2.84 4.07
C LEU A 254 13.92 3.50 2.80
N ILE A 255 13.21 4.50 2.28
CA ILE A 255 13.57 5.22 1.06
C ILE A 255 14.83 6.07 1.28
N ASP A 256 15.95 5.54 0.80
CA ASP A 256 17.18 6.25 0.48
C ASP A 256 17.51 5.96 -1.00
N THR A 257 17.55 7.00 -1.83
CA THR A 257 17.74 6.89 -3.29
C THR A 257 19.06 6.19 -3.65
N ARG A 258 20.13 6.36 -2.87
CA ARG A 258 21.44 5.73 -3.13
C ARG A 258 21.42 4.25 -2.77
N ARG A 259 20.81 3.88 -1.64
CA ARG A 259 20.57 2.48 -1.23
C ARG A 259 19.71 1.75 -2.26
N LEU A 260 18.64 2.38 -2.75
CA LEU A 260 17.76 1.82 -3.77
C LEU A 260 18.51 1.54 -5.09
N VAL A 261 19.27 2.50 -5.61
CA VAL A 261 20.10 2.30 -6.82
C VAL A 261 21.20 1.24 -6.59
N ALA A 262 21.75 1.13 -5.38
CA ALA A 262 22.69 0.07 -5.04
C ALA A 262 22.02 -1.32 -5.03
N ARG A 263 20.83 -1.46 -4.42
CA ARG A 263 20.03 -2.71 -4.47
C ARG A 263 19.66 -3.10 -5.90
N ALA A 264 19.34 -2.14 -6.76
CA ALA A 264 19.04 -2.41 -8.17
C ALA A 264 20.27 -2.96 -8.91
N ARG A 265 21.44 -2.36 -8.72
CA ARG A 265 22.71 -2.86 -9.27
C ARG A 265 23.09 -4.24 -8.72
N GLN A 266 22.77 -4.52 -7.45
CA GLN A 266 22.91 -5.85 -6.86
C GLN A 266 21.96 -6.88 -7.49
N ALA A 267 20.70 -6.50 -7.77
CA ALA A 267 19.76 -7.36 -8.48
C ALA A 267 20.26 -7.69 -9.89
N ARG A 268 20.75 -6.70 -10.65
CA ARG A 268 21.41 -6.91 -11.96
C ARG A 268 22.61 -7.86 -11.84
N ALA A 269 23.49 -7.66 -10.85
CA ALA A 269 24.65 -8.52 -10.62
C ALA A 269 24.27 -9.96 -10.21
N ALA A 270 23.10 -10.16 -9.61
CA ALA A 270 22.51 -11.46 -9.31
C ALA A 270 21.67 -12.05 -10.47
N GLY A 271 21.66 -11.41 -11.63
CA GLY A 271 21.05 -11.90 -12.87
C GLY A 271 19.66 -11.33 -13.21
N ALA A 272 19.26 -10.18 -12.67
CA ALA A 272 17.97 -9.57 -13.02
C ALA A 272 17.93 -8.96 -14.44
N ASP A 273 17.12 -9.57 -15.30
CA ASP A 273 16.72 -9.11 -16.63
C ASP A 273 15.90 -7.81 -16.60
N ILE A 274 15.04 -7.67 -15.59
CA ILE A 274 14.15 -6.53 -15.35
C ILE A 274 14.27 -6.14 -13.85
N VAL A 275 14.22 -4.85 -13.51
CA VAL A 275 14.23 -4.38 -12.12
C VAL A 275 13.14 -3.32 -11.88
N LEU A 276 12.30 -3.57 -10.88
CA LEU A 276 11.16 -2.74 -10.52
C LEU A 276 11.37 -2.06 -9.15
N ALA A 277 10.90 -0.82 -8.99
CA ALA A 277 10.81 -0.14 -7.70
C ALA A 277 9.34 -0.01 -7.24
N ALA A 278 9.06 -0.39 -6.00
CA ALA A 278 7.81 -0.11 -5.30
C ALA A 278 8.06 0.91 -4.17
N LEU A 279 7.42 2.08 -4.24
CA LEU A 279 7.66 3.20 -3.34
C LEU A 279 6.40 3.57 -2.54
N HIS A 280 6.39 3.19 -1.27
CA HIS A 280 5.35 3.57 -0.34
C HIS A 280 5.71 4.94 0.26
N ASP A 281 5.39 6.03 -0.46
CA ASP A 281 5.70 7.44 -0.15
C ASP A 281 4.64 8.35 -0.79
N GLY A 282 4.46 9.57 -0.27
CA GLY A 282 3.55 10.57 -0.84
C GLY A 282 2.77 11.37 0.20
N VAL A 283 1.58 11.82 -0.18
CA VAL A 283 0.61 12.49 0.71
C VAL A 283 -0.74 11.80 0.52
N GLU A 284 -1.35 11.34 1.61
CA GLU A 284 -2.66 10.69 1.59
C GLU A 284 -3.72 11.56 0.89
N TYR A 285 -4.52 10.93 0.04
CA TYR A 285 -5.68 11.48 -0.68
C TYR A 285 -5.36 12.63 -1.67
N ALA A 286 -4.08 12.84 -2.00
CA ALA A 286 -3.66 13.79 -3.02
C ALA A 286 -3.98 13.30 -4.46
N SER A 287 -4.16 14.23 -5.39
CA SER A 287 -4.27 13.96 -6.84
C SER A 287 -3.00 14.35 -7.63
N THR A 288 -1.98 14.86 -6.94
CA THR A 288 -0.68 15.21 -7.53
C THR A 288 0.48 14.72 -6.65
N PRO A 289 1.61 14.31 -7.25
CA PRO A 289 2.72 13.75 -6.50
C PRO A 289 3.50 14.83 -5.76
N GLY A 290 3.86 14.55 -4.51
CA GLY A 290 4.64 15.47 -3.66
C GLY A 290 6.06 15.69 -4.18
N ALA A 291 6.69 16.82 -3.85
CA ALA A 291 8.01 17.20 -4.37
C ALA A 291 9.09 16.11 -4.15
N ARG A 292 9.15 15.54 -2.94
CA ARG A 292 10.03 14.39 -2.58
C ARG A 292 9.76 13.16 -3.46
N GLN A 293 8.49 12.83 -3.66
CA GLN A 293 8.06 11.65 -4.44
C GLN A 293 8.47 11.79 -5.92
N VAL A 294 8.38 13.00 -6.47
CA VAL A 294 8.90 13.37 -7.80
C VAL A 294 10.43 13.31 -7.86
N GLU A 295 11.13 13.88 -6.88
CA GLU A 295 12.59 13.88 -6.79
C GLU A 295 13.16 12.45 -6.74
N VAL A 296 12.66 11.62 -5.82
CA VAL A 296 13.10 10.23 -5.66
C VAL A 296 12.82 9.42 -6.92
N SER A 297 11.57 9.42 -7.41
CA SER A 297 11.21 8.55 -8.55
C SER A 297 11.94 8.94 -9.84
N ARG A 298 12.12 10.25 -10.10
CA ARG A 298 12.92 10.69 -11.25
C ARG A 298 14.39 10.35 -11.10
N ALA A 299 14.98 10.48 -9.91
CA ALA A 299 16.37 10.09 -9.67
C ALA A 299 16.60 8.57 -9.78
N LEU A 300 15.60 7.73 -9.43
CA LEU A 300 15.66 6.29 -9.69
C LEU A 300 15.61 5.98 -11.20
N ALA A 301 14.74 6.66 -11.96
CA ALA A 301 14.68 6.52 -13.42
C ALA A 301 15.99 6.96 -14.11
N GLU A 302 16.49 8.14 -13.76
CA GLU A 302 17.75 8.71 -14.27
C GLU A 302 18.99 7.86 -13.92
N SER A 303 18.91 7.00 -12.90
CA SER A 303 20.02 6.12 -12.50
C SER A 303 20.35 5.02 -13.51
N GLY A 304 19.44 4.73 -14.47
CA GLY A 304 19.53 3.64 -15.43
C GLY A 304 19.49 2.24 -14.82
N ALA A 305 19.14 2.10 -13.53
CA ALA A 305 19.16 0.82 -12.83
C ALA A 305 17.79 0.11 -12.77
N PHE A 306 16.69 0.86 -12.97
CA PHE A 306 15.29 0.41 -12.91
C PHE A 306 14.61 0.57 -14.27
N ASP A 307 13.69 -0.33 -14.61
CA ASP A 307 12.92 -0.29 -15.87
C ASP A 307 11.47 0.21 -15.67
N PHE A 308 10.95 0.11 -14.44
CA PHE A 308 9.64 0.63 -14.04
C PHE A 308 9.61 0.98 -12.55
N ILE A 309 8.86 2.02 -12.21
CA ILE A 309 8.70 2.55 -10.85
C ILE A 309 7.21 2.73 -10.58
N TYR A 310 6.71 2.18 -9.48
CA TYR A 310 5.32 2.33 -9.04
C TYR A 310 5.24 2.71 -7.56
N GLY A 311 4.16 3.40 -7.19
CA GLY A 311 3.97 3.99 -5.87
C GLY A 311 2.66 3.61 -5.19
N HIS A 312 2.69 3.76 -3.87
CA HIS A 312 1.66 3.34 -2.91
C HIS A 312 1.43 4.46 -1.87
N HIS A 313 0.87 4.14 -0.69
CA HIS A 313 0.65 5.04 0.47
C HIS A 313 -0.40 6.14 0.28
N THR A 314 -0.45 6.76 -0.90
CA THR A 314 -1.35 7.90 -1.11
C THR A 314 -2.84 7.55 -1.05
N HIS A 315 -3.19 6.26 -1.12
CA HIS A 315 -4.57 5.75 -1.08
C HIS A 315 -5.51 6.28 -2.19
N SER A 316 -5.00 7.15 -3.05
CA SER A 316 -5.61 7.74 -4.23
C SER A 316 -4.71 7.54 -5.45
N VAL A 317 -5.32 7.50 -6.64
CA VAL A 317 -4.55 7.40 -7.89
C VAL A 317 -3.80 8.70 -8.15
N LEU A 318 -2.53 8.59 -8.53
CA LEU A 318 -1.67 9.68 -8.97
C LEU A 318 -1.30 9.54 -10.46
N PRO A 319 -0.72 10.57 -11.10
CA PRO A 319 -0.41 10.55 -12.52
C PRO A 319 0.61 9.49 -12.92
N LEU A 320 0.57 9.10 -14.20
CA LEU A 320 1.63 8.34 -14.86
C LEU A 320 2.55 9.31 -15.62
N GLU A 321 3.85 9.07 -15.57
CA GLU A 321 4.88 9.88 -16.21
C GLU A 321 5.93 8.98 -16.89
N LYS A 322 6.36 9.36 -18.09
CA LYS A 322 7.47 8.71 -18.80
C LYS A 322 8.70 9.60 -18.70
N HIS A 323 9.63 9.28 -17.79
CA HIS A 323 10.79 10.12 -17.46
C HIS A 323 12.10 9.36 -17.68
N ALA A 324 13.09 10.00 -18.29
CA ALA A 324 14.37 9.37 -18.68
C ALA A 324 14.24 8.05 -19.51
N GLY A 325 13.07 7.80 -20.12
CA GLY A 325 12.75 6.55 -20.84
C GLY A 325 12.11 5.45 -19.98
N VAL A 326 12.00 5.66 -18.66
CA VAL A 326 11.37 4.76 -17.68
C VAL A 326 9.94 5.24 -17.39
N TRP A 327 9.02 4.31 -17.15
CA TRP A 327 7.67 4.63 -16.69
C TRP A 327 7.60 4.75 -15.17
N ILE A 328 6.90 5.77 -14.70
CA ILE A 328 6.64 6.07 -13.28
C ILE A 328 5.13 6.15 -13.08
N ALA A 329 4.56 5.30 -12.23
CA ALA A 329 3.20 5.43 -11.72
C ALA A 329 3.27 5.91 -10.26
N TYR A 330 3.06 7.20 -10.00
CA TYR A 330 3.38 7.79 -8.68
C TYR A 330 2.56 7.25 -7.50
N GLY A 331 1.40 6.66 -7.77
CA GLY A 331 0.44 6.21 -6.75
C GLY A 331 -0.66 5.42 -7.42
N LEU A 332 -0.76 4.14 -7.10
CA LEU A 332 -1.75 3.22 -7.65
C LEU A 332 -3.10 3.26 -6.92
N GLY A 333 -3.26 4.15 -5.93
CA GLY A 333 -4.44 4.22 -5.07
C GLY A 333 -4.63 2.96 -4.22
N ASN A 334 -5.87 2.70 -3.80
CA ASN A 334 -6.21 1.49 -3.05
C ASN A 334 -6.64 0.38 -4.00
N SER A 335 -6.01 -0.80 -3.91
CA SER A 335 -6.59 -2.02 -4.49
C SER A 335 -7.74 -2.51 -3.60
N VAL A 336 -7.51 -2.60 -2.29
CA VAL A 336 -8.46 -3.16 -1.32
C VAL A 336 -8.41 -2.34 -0.04
N ALA A 337 -9.32 -1.38 0.10
CA ALA A 337 -9.47 -0.56 1.30
C ALA A 337 -10.94 -0.19 1.58
N ALA A 338 -11.24 0.18 2.83
CA ALA A 338 -12.52 0.76 3.23
C ALA A 338 -12.29 1.78 4.37
N HIS A 339 -11.66 2.89 4.01
CA HIS A 339 -11.41 4.04 4.88
C HIS A 339 -12.71 4.54 5.54
N ALA A 340 -12.63 4.92 6.81
CA ALA A 340 -13.76 5.53 7.52
C ALA A 340 -14.08 6.95 7.01
N THR A 341 -13.05 7.66 6.51
CA THR A 341 -13.18 8.95 5.82
C THR A 341 -13.72 8.72 4.42
N ASP A 342 -14.94 9.16 4.12
CA ASP A 342 -15.59 8.94 2.83
C ASP A 342 -15.16 9.99 1.79
N LEU A 343 -14.09 9.68 1.04
CA LEU A 343 -13.64 10.50 -0.10
C LEU A 343 -13.87 9.73 -1.40
N ALA A 344 -14.09 10.47 -2.49
CA ALA A 344 -14.13 9.87 -3.82
C ALA A 344 -12.78 9.23 -4.18
N VAL A 345 -11.69 9.98 -3.97
CA VAL A 345 -10.33 9.59 -4.36
C VAL A 345 -9.74 8.45 -3.53
N ASN A 346 -10.19 8.25 -2.28
CA ASN A 346 -9.68 7.16 -1.43
C ASN A 346 -10.43 5.83 -1.60
N ARG A 347 -11.40 5.81 -2.52
CA ARG A 347 -12.10 4.59 -2.97
C ARG A 347 -11.72 4.21 -4.40
N GLU A 348 -10.82 4.97 -5.02
CA GLU A 348 -10.30 4.76 -6.37
C GLU A 348 -8.93 4.06 -6.34
N GLY A 349 -8.72 3.16 -7.29
CA GLY A 349 -7.46 2.45 -7.50
C GLY A 349 -7.13 2.28 -8.97
N LEU A 350 -5.88 1.94 -9.24
CA LEU A 350 -5.34 1.70 -10.57
C LEU A 350 -4.63 0.34 -10.60
N THR A 351 -5.07 -0.54 -11.50
CA THR A 351 -4.33 -1.75 -11.86
C THR A 351 -3.54 -1.41 -13.12
N VAL A 352 -2.24 -1.66 -13.13
CA VAL A 352 -1.35 -1.31 -14.25
C VAL A 352 -0.62 -2.56 -14.75
N LYS A 353 -0.71 -2.81 -16.05
CA LYS A 353 0.07 -3.84 -16.76
C LYS A 353 1.17 -3.18 -17.59
N LEU A 354 2.41 -3.65 -17.43
CA LEU A 354 3.50 -3.37 -18.36
C LEU A 354 3.91 -4.67 -19.05
N ARG A 355 3.82 -4.66 -20.38
CA ARG A 355 4.49 -5.63 -21.25
C ARG A 355 5.96 -5.25 -21.38
N PHE A 356 6.86 -6.17 -21.08
CA PHE A 356 8.28 -6.05 -21.40
C PHE A 356 8.60 -6.97 -22.57
N THR A 357 9.26 -6.45 -23.60
CA THR A 357 9.69 -7.22 -24.77
C THR A 357 11.20 -7.41 -24.75
N ARG A 358 11.64 -8.63 -25.05
CA ARG A 358 13.03 -9.02 -25.20
C ARG A 358 13.61 -8.43 -26.48
N THR A 359 14.78 -7.83 -26.37
CA THR A 359 15.56 -7.33 -27.50
C THR A 359 16.99 -7.85 -27.38
N PRO A 360 17.82 -7.79 -28.45
CA PRO A 360 19.21 -8.25 -28.37
C PRO A 360 19.97 -7.62 -27.18
N GLY A 361 20.30 -8.45 -26.21
CA GLY A 361 21.05 -8.09 -25.00
C GLY A 361 20.29 -7.38 -23.87
N ARG A 362 18.98 -7.13 -23.96
CA ARG A 362 18.18 -6.49 -22.89
C ARG A 362 16.66 -6.66 -23.07
N TRP A 363 15.92 -6.56 -21.98
CA TRP A 363 14.47 -6.34 -22.02
C TRP A 363 14.17 -4.83 -22.13
N LYS A 364 12.97 -4.50 -22.63
CA LYS A 364 12.51 -3.11 -22.74
C LYS A 364 11.02 -3.04 -22.40
N ALA A 365 10.65 -2.11 -21.53
CA ALA A 365 9.25 -1.77 -21.30
C ALA A 365 8.57 -1.27 -22.61
N GLY A 366 7.36 -1.76 -22.84
CA GLY A 366 6.37 -1.11 -23.69
C GLY A 366 5.71 0.08 -22.98
N ASP A 367 4.47 0.37 -23.35
CA ASP A 367 3.68 1.43 -22.74
C ASP A 367 2.53 0.85 -21.89
N PRO A 368 2.20 1.45 -20.73
CA PRO A 368 1.36 0.83 -19.72
C PRO A 368 -0.11 0.81 -20.14
N GLN A 369 -0.73 -0.34 -19.94
CA GLN A 369 -2.17 -0.50 -19.99
C GLN A 369 -2.72 -0.36 -18.55
N TRP A 370 -3.70 0.50 -18.31
CA TRP A 370 -4.21 0.81 -16.97
C TRP A 370 -5.73 0.63 -16.85
N ALA A 371 -6.18 -0.01 -15.77
CA ALA A 371 -7.59 -0.17 -15.43
C ALA A 371 -7.92 0.57 -14.14
N ALA A 372 -8.78 1.58 -14.25
CA ALA A 372 -9.37 2.24 -13.08
C ALA A 372 -10.32 1.27 -12.37
N HIS A 373 -10.38 1.31 -11.05
CA HIS A 373 -11.28 0.48 -10.26
C HIS A 373 -11.71 1.15 -8.96
N ILE A 374 -12.75 0.59 -8.34
CA ILE A 374 -13.27 1.03 -7.03
C ILE A 374 -13.66 -0.16 -6.14
N MET A 375 -13.70 0.09 -4.84
CA MET A 375 -14.38 -0.80 -3.88
C MET A 375 -15.84 -0.39 -3.70
N SER A 376 -16.78 -1.31 -3.95
CA SER A 376 -18.20 -1.14 -3.59
C SER A 376 -18.39 -1.15 -2.06
N ARG A 377 -19.52 -0.64 -1.56
CA ARG A 377 -19.77 -0.51 -0.10
C ARG A 377 -20.50 -1.70 0.53
N SER A 378 -21.57 -2.19 -0.11
CA SER A 378 -22.42 -3.26 0.44
C SER A 378 -23.07 -4.06 -0.69
N PRO A 379 -22.69 -5.35 -0.90
CA PRO A 379 -21.50 -5.99 -0.33
C PRO A 379 -20.22 -5.26 -0.78
N ALA A 380 -19.12 -5.42 -0.03
CA ALA A 380 -17.81 -4.92 -0.45
C ALA A 380 -17.17 -5.87 -1.48
N ARG A 381 -16.88 -5.34 -2.67
CA ARG A 381 -16.35 -6.03 -3.85
C ARG A 381 -15.40 -5.11 -4.59
N TRP A 382 -14.36 -5.69 -5.18
CA TRP A 382 -13.48 -5.02 -6.13
C TRP A 382 -14.17 -4.93 -7.49
N CYS A 383 -14.19 -3.75 -8.10
CA CYS A 383 -14.84 -3.52 -9.39
C CYS A 383 -14.02 -2.65 -10.33
N ALA A 384 -13.68 -3.18 -11.50
CA ALA A 384 -13.11 -2.40 -12.61
C ALA A 384 -14.11 -1.38 -13.15
N LEU A 385 -13.60 -0.29 -13.72
CA LEU A 385 -14.37 0.76 -14.37
C LEU A 385 -14.01 0.88 -15.86
N PRO A 386 -15.00 0.94 -16.78
CA PRO A 386 -16.44 0.92 -16.52
C PRO A 386 -16.94 -0.48 -16.09
N ALA A 387 -17.72 -0.54 -15.01
CA ALA A 387 -18.28 -1.78 -14.51
C ALA A 387 -19.47 -2.24 -15.38
N ALA A 388 -19.59 -3.55 -15.63
CA ALA A 388 -20.74 -4.12 -16.34
C ALA A 388 -22.02 -3.98 -15.49
N ASP A 389 -21.95 -4.45 -14.25
CA ASP A 389 -22.92 -4.15 -13.19
C ASP A 389 -22.37 -3.00 -12.33
N PRO A 390 -23.06 -1.85 -12.22
CA PRO A 390 -22.51 -0.68 -11.52
C PRO A 390 -22.27 -0.90 -10.02
N CYS A 391 -21.06 -0.55 -9.55
CA CYS A 391 -20.62 -0.80 -8.17
C CYS A 391 -20.81 0.38 -7.21
N THR A 392 -21.17 1.56 -7.74
CA THR A 392 -21.97 2.56 -7.00
C THR A 392 -23.23 2.94 -7.77
N GLY A 393 -23.12 3.10 -9.08
CA GLY A 393 -24.20 3.51 -9.96
C GLY A 393 -23.64 4.25 -11.18
N ARG A 394 -24.27 4.11 -12.35
CA ARG A 394 -23.69 4.50 -13.65
C ARG A 394 -23.05 5.91 -13.68
N ALA A 395 -23.66 6.91 -13.04
CA ALA A 395 -23.12 8.27 -12.98
C ALA A 395 -21.91 8.41 -12.03
N GLY A 396 -21.92 7.71 -10.88
CA GLY A 396 -20.80 7.70 -9.92
C GLY A 396 -19.59 6.96 -10.51
N ASP A 397 -19.83 5.78 -11.06
CA ASP A 397 -18.83 4.93 -11.71
C ASP A 397 -18.17 5.66 -12.90
N ALA A 398 -18.96 6.33 -13.75
CA ALA A 398 -18.43 7.16 -14.84
C ALA A 398 -17.64 8.38 -14.34
N ALA A 399 -18.09 9.04 -13.27
CA ALA A 399 -17.36 10.15 -12.67
C ALA A 399 -16.01 9.73 -12.06
N SER A 400 -15.94 8.52 -11.48
CA SER A 400 -14.70 7.94 -10.95
C SER A 400 -13.73 7.56 -12.06
N LEU A 401 -14.22 6.95 -13.15
CA LEU A 401 -13.42 6.69 -14.35
C LEU A 401 -12.86 7.98 -14.95
N ALA A 402 -13.69 9.03 -15.06
CA ALA A 402 -13.28 10.32 -15.60
C ALA A 402 -12.23 11.03 -14.73
N ARG A 403 -12.39 11.02 -13.39
CA ARG A 403 -11.35 11.52 -12.46
C ARG A 403 -10.04 10.74 -12.61
N THR A 404 -10.12 9.41 -12.57
CA THR A 404 -8.94 8.54 -12.66
C THR A 404 -8.18 8.78 -13.96
N ALA A 405 -8.88 8.80 -15.11
CA ALA A 405 -8.29 9.08 -16.41
C ALA A 405 -7.65 10.47 -16.50
N ALA A 406 -8.29 11.51 -15.94
CA ALA A 406 -7.74 12.86 -15.90
C ALA A 406 -6.47 12.94 -15.04
N THR A 407 -6.45 12.27 -13.88
CA THR A 407 -5.29 12.22 -12.99
C THR A 407 -4.14 11.45 -13.63
N VAL A 408 -4.39 10.24 -14.16
CA VAL A 408 -3.39 9.41 -14.89
C VAL A 408 -2.70 10.25 -15.99
N ASN A 409 -3.47 11.00 -16.77
CA ASN A 409 -2.96 11.78 -17.90
C ASN A 409 -2.42 13.17 -17.52
N ALA A 410 -2.49 13.60 -16.26
CA ALA A 410 -2.04 14.93 -15.83
C ALA A 410 -0.54 15.19 -16.03
N ARG A 411 0.27 14.13 -16.24
CA ARG A 411 1.70 14.21 -16.62
C ARG A 411 2.01 13.72 -18.04
N GLY A 412 0.97 13.57 -18.87
CA GLY A 412 1.10 13.28 -20.30
C GLY A 412 1.25 11.80 -20.66
N ALA A 413 0.75 10.91 -19.81
CA ALA A 413 0.77 9.46 -20.04
C ALA A 413 0.15 9.07 -21.39
N ASP A 414 -1.04 9.61 -21.69
CA ASP A 414 -1.73 9.58 -23.00
C ASP A 414 -0.79 9.86 -24.18
N ARG A 415 -0.11 11.01 -24.16
CA ARG A 415 0.78 11.48 -25.25
C ARG A 415 2.10 10.70 -25.31
N ALA A 416 2.41 9.95 -24.25
CA ALA A 416 3.60 9.13 -24.13
C ALA A 416 3.34 7.63 -24.39
N GLY A 417 2.09 7.23 -24.65
CA GLY A 417 1.68 5.90 -25.10
C GLY A 417 0.77 5.11 -24.15
N ALA A 418 0.46 5.62 -22.95
CA ALA A 418 -0.35 4.90 -21.97
C ALA A 418 -1.82 4.80 -22.39
N ALA A 419 -2.42 3.62 -22.25
CA ALA A 419 -3.78 3.34 -22.72
C ALA A 419 -4.66 2.73 -21.62
N ALA A 420 -5.97 2.94 -21.71
CA ALA A 420 -6.92 2.25 -20.84
C ALA A 420 -6.96 0.75 -21.18
N TRP A 421 -7.04 -0.09 -20.14
CA TRP A 421 -7.08 -1.55 -20.23
C TRP A 421 -8.51 -2.04 -19.99
N VAL A 422 -9.05 -2.74 -20.98
CA VAL A 422 -10.16 -3.68 -20.79
C VAL A 422 -9.54 -5.06 -20.92
N PRO A 423 -9.72 -5.97 -19.94
CA PRO A 423 -9.07 -7.26 -19.98
C PRO A 423 -9.71 -8.13 -21.07
N GLU A 424 -8.96 -9.11 -21.59
CA GLU A 424 -9.52 -10.10 -22.50
C GLU A 424 -10.62 -10.89 -21.79
N SER A 425 -11.83 -10.89 -22.37
CA SER A 425 -12.92 -11.72 -21.88
C SER A 425 -12.44 -13.17 -21.79
N PRO A 426 -12.53 -13.84 -20.62
CA PRO A 426 -12.02 -15.19 -20.46
C PRO A 426 -12.78 -16.16 -21.37
N ALA A 427 -12.21 -16.46 -22.53
CA ALA A 427 -12.70 -17.48 -23.43
C ALA A 427 -12.77 -18.80 -22.65
N GLY A 428 -13.97 -19.39 -22.59
CA GLY A 428 -14.30 -20.43 -21.60
C GLY A 428 -13.29 -21.57 -21.59
N ARG A 429 -12.69 -21.80 -20.41
CA ARG A 429 -11.83 -22.94 -20.08
C ARG A 429 -12.54 -23.84 -19.08
#